data_AF-A0A3L9MHL3-F1
#
_entry.id   AF-A0A3L9MHL3-F1
#
_cell.length_a   1.000
_cell.length_b   1.000
_cell.length_c   1.000
_cell.angle_alpha   90.00
_cell.angle_beta   90.00
_cell.angle_gamma   90.00
#
_symmetry.space_group_name_H-M   'P 1'
#
loop_
_entity.id
_entity.type
_entity.pdbx_description
1 polymer ?
#
loop_
_entity_poly.entity_id
_entity_poly.type
_entity_poly.pdbx_seq_one_letter_code
_entity_poly.pdbx_strand_id
1 'polypeptide(L)'
;MSSYEYYNFPIQLVKGFLDDSKKVLIDISHYCIYRVFFDNFEKYSGSFTGYQQACQDFGIEFKNIAAAYQNGKNLYDATIEKSPMVGMSSEMYWDYFNNDKSELEKMLLLGDLAFKSILGSKSYIKLDNKYWFSRIDGNVKSIDKELLSEKVKRYYNEYQTKKIKNRLIADWGLASYSRYNRGFYISYKMSLDDLAYHAERIRKSSQDKKIKADVQSAHEKAMARLAQEN
;
A
#
# COMPACT_ATOMS: atom_id res chain seq x y z
N MET A 1 -18.67 -1.43 22.07
CA MET A 1 -18.40 -1.30 20.62
C MET A 1 -17.17 -0.43 20.46
N SER A 2 -16.27 -0.75 19.53
CA SER A 2 -15.09 0.09 19.26
C SER A 2 -15.52 1.47 18.77
N SER A 3 -14.91 2.51 19.30
CA SER A 3 -15.01 3.90 18.82
C SER A 3 -14.18 4.13 17.55
N TYR A 4 -13.38 3.15 17.13
CA TYR A 4 -12.54 3.21 15.94
C TYR A 4 -12.96 2.15 14.91
N GLU A 5 -13.32 2.62 13.72
CA GLU A 5 -13.72 1.79 12.57
C GLU A 5 -12.52 1.29 11.74
N TYR A 6 -11.34 1.90 11.92
CA TYR A 6 -10.14 1.60 11.14
C TYR A 6 -8.88 1.56 11.99
N TYR A 7 -8.03 0.57 11.70
CA TYR A 7 -6.64 0.48 12.13
C TYR A 7 -5.76 1.17 11.09
N ASN A 8 -5.23 2.34 11.43
CA ASN A 8 -4.36 3.13 10.57
C ASN A 8 -2.89 2.99 10.98
N PHE A 9 -2.08 2.42 10.10
CA PHE A 9 -0.69 2.04 10.41
C PHE A 9 0.25 2.22 9.20
N PRO A 10 1.58 2.34 9.42
CA PRO A 10 2.55 2.41 8.34
C PRO A 10 2.69 1.05 7.66
N ILE A 11 2.78 1.05 6.33
CA ILE A 11 2.80 -0.18 5.53
C ILE A 11 3.90 -1.16 5.95
N GLN A 12 5.00 -0.68 6.53
CA GLN A 12 6.10 -1.53 7.01
C GLN A 12 5.70 -2.55 8.07
N LEU A 13 4.63 -2.30 8.83
CA LEU A 13 4.18 -3.27 9.83
C LEU A 13 3.68 -4.57 9.21
N VAL A 14 3.32 -4.61 7.92
CA VAL A 14 2.89 -5.84 7.26
C VAL A 14 4.05 -6.81 6.96
N LYS A 15 5.29 -6.39 7.21
CA LYS A 15 6.47 -7.22 6.95
C LYS A 15 6.41 -8.52 7.75
N GLY A 16 6.59 -9.65 7.08
CA GLY A 16 6.50 -10.99 7.70
C GLY A 16 5.06 -11.50 7.92
N PHE A 17 4.03 -10.83 7.40
CA PHE A 17 2.63 -11.25 7.58
C PHE A 17 2.33 -12.66 7.04
N LEU A 18 3.02 -13.10 5.98
CA LEU A 18 2.87 -14.46 5.46
C LEU A 18 3.56 -15.52 6.33
N ASP A 19 4.46 -15.11 7.22
CA ASP A 19 5.15 -15.98 8.17
C ASP A 19 4.38 -16.09 9.48
N ASP A 20 3.98 -14.95 10.05
CA ASP A 20 3.20 -14.90 11.27
C ASP A 20 2.19 -13.74 11.21
N SER A 21 1.07 -13.98 10.54
CA SER A 21 0.00 -12.99 10.40
C SER A 21 -0.58 -12.57 11.76
N LYS A 22 -0.56 -13.46 12.75
CA LYS A 22 -1.15 -13.21 14.08
C LYS A 22 -0.28 -12.23 14.85
N LYS A 23 1.03 -12.46 14.90
CA LYS A 23 1.98 -11.51 15.46
C LYS A 23 1.87 -10.14 14.79
N VAL A 24 1.83 -10.11 13.46
CA VAL A 24 1.74 -8.84 12.73
C VAL A 24 0.44 -8.08 13.05
N LEU A 25 -0.70 -8.75 13.13
CA LEU A 25 -1.96 -8.11 13.54
C LEU A 25 -1.92 -7.61 14.98
N ILE A 26 -1.26 -8.32 15.90
CA ILE A 26 -1.02 -7.85 17.26
C ILE A 26 -0.17 -6.57 17.22
N ASP A 27 0.94 -6.57 16.49
CA ASP A 27 1.83 -5.41 16.36
C ASP A 27 1.12 -4.20 15.75
N ILE A 28 0.27 -4.41 14.72
CA ILE A 28 -0.59 -3.36 14.15
C ILE A 28 -1.52 -2.78 15.22
N SER A 29 -2.19 -3.62 16.01
CA SER A 29 -3.09 -3.13 17.06
C SER A 29 -2.35 -2.34 18.15
N HIS A 30 -1.18 -2.83 18.58
CA HIS A 30 -0.34 -2.15 19.56
C HIS A 30 0.10 -0.78 19.06
N TYR A 31 0.55 -0.69 17.80
CA TYR A 31 0.90 0.58 17.16
C TYR A 31 -0.29 1.53 17.10
N CYS A 32 -1.45 1.08 16.60
CA CYS A 32 -2.61 1.95 16.41
C CYS A 32 -3.11 2.53 17.74
N ILE A 33 -3.19 1.71 18.78
CA ILE A 33 -3.65 2.15 20.10
C ILE A 33 -2.64 3.13 20.71
N TYR A 34 -1.34 2.82 20.63
CA TYR A 34 -0.30 3.73 21.15
C TYR A 34 -0.33 5.07 20.42
N ARG A 35 -0.42 5.05 19.08
CA ARG A 35 -0.56 6.26 18.28
C ARG A 35 -1.77 7.08 18.70
N VAL A 36 -2.94 6.47 18.84
CA VAL A 36 -4.15 7.19 19.28
C VAL A 36 -3.98 7.77 20.67
N PHE A 37 -3.39 7.02 21.59
CA PHE A 37 -3.07 7.49 22.94
C PHE A 37 -2.15 8.72 22.90
N PHE A 38 -1.07 8.65 22.11
CA PHE A 38 -0.08 9.72 21.96
C PHE A 38 -0.65 10.95 21.26
N ASP A 39 -1.35 10.77 20.13
CA ASP A 39 -1.97 11.85 19.35
C ASP A 39 -3.09 12.56 20.13
N ASN A 40 -3.64 11.93 21.17
CA ASN A 40 -4.67 12.48 22.04
C ASN A 40 -4.23 12.50 23.52
N PHE A 41 -2.96 12.85 23.77
CA PHE A 41 -2.33 12.77 25.08
C PHE A 41 -3.14 13.47 26.19
N GLU A 42 -3.69 14.66 25.91
CA GLU A 42 -4.53 15.42 26.84
C GLU A 42 -5.84 14.69 27.18
N LYS A 43 -6.53 14.14 26.18
CA LYS A 43 -7.76 13.33 26.37
C LYS A 43 -7.49 12.17 27.31
N TYR A 44 -6.33 11.53 27.18
CA TYR A 44 -5.96 10.36 27.96
C TYR A 44 -5.09 10.70 29.19
N SER A 45 -4.99 11.97 29.60
CA SER A 45 -4.18 12.41 30.77
C SER A 45 -2.70 12.02 30.73
N GLY A 46 -2.18 11.54 29.59
CA GLY A 46 -0.80 11.11 29.42
C GLY A 46 -0.35 9.93 30.31
N SER A 47 -1.28 9.24 30.95
CA SER A 47 -1.00 8.25 31.98
C SER A 47 -1.18 6.82 31.47
N PHE A 48 -0.67 5.84 32.21
CA PHE A 48 -0.88 4.43 31.89
C PHE A 48 -2.37 4.04 31.96
N THR A 49 -3.15 4.64 32.87
CA THR A 49 -4.61 4.48 32.92
C THR A 49 -5.28 5.11 31.70
N GLY A 50 -4.73 6.21 31.19
CA GLY A 50 -5.09 6.77 29.89
C GLY A 50 -4.92 5.79 28.73
N TYR A 51 -3.79 5.09 28.67
CA TYR A 51 -3.57 4.05 27.67
C TYR A 51 -4.57 2.88 27.82
N GLN A 52 -4.89 2.47 29.05
CA GLN A 52 -5.94 1.47 29.30
C GLN A 52 -7.30 1.92 28.74
N GLN A 53 -7.65 3.20 28.90
CA GLN A 53 -8.86 3.77 28.30
C GLN A 53 -8.80 3.74 26.77
N ALA A 54 -7.66 4.05 26.15
CA ALA A 54 -7.48 3.93 24.70
C ALA A 54 -7.68 2.48 24.21
N CYS A 55 -7.21 1.47 24.95
CA CYS A 55 -7.49 0.05 24.63
C CYS A 55 -8.99 -0.25 24.65
N GLN A 56 -9.71 0.24 25.66
CA GLN A 56 -11.17 0.08 25.77
C GLN A 56 -11.90 0.76 24.62
N ASP A 57 -11.48 1.96 24.23
CA ASP A 57 -12.05 2.68 23.08
C ASP A 57 -11.87 1.90 21.76
N PHE A 58 -10.78 1.13 21.60
CA PHE A 58 -10.58 0.21 20.46
C PHE A 58 -11.33 -1.12 20.61
N GLY A 59 -11.92 -1.40 21.77
CA GLY A 59 -12.58 -2.66 22.06
C GLY A 59 -11.63 -3.87 22.10
N ILE A 60 -10.35 -3.66 22.42
CA ILE A 60 -9.36 -4.74 22.57
C ILE A 60 -9.00 -4.92 24.04
N GLU A 61 -9.05 -6.17 24.50
CA GLU A 61 -8.54 -6.56 25.82
C GLU A 61 -7.19 -7.29 25.66
N PHE A 62 -6.15 -6.75 26.28
CA PHE A 62 -4.83 -7.39 26.30
C PHE A 62 -4.61 -8.13 27.62
N LYS A 63 -4.13 -9.38 27.53
CA LYS A 63 -3.66 -10.14 28.70
C LYS A 63 -2.56 -9.42 29.47
N ASN A 64 -1.69 -8.70 28.75
CA ASN A 64 -0.62 -7.90 29.33
C ASN A 64 -0.57 -6.52 28.66
N ILE A 65 -1.28 -5.56 29.27
CA ILE A 65 -1.39 -4.18 28.76
C ILE A 65 -0.05 -3.45 28.78
N ALA A 66 0.81 -3.71 29.79
CA ALA A 66 2.12 -3.08 29.87
C ALA A 66 3.04 -3.50 28.70
N ALA A 67 2.99 -4.78 28.33
CA ALA A 67 3.71 -5.27 27.16
C ALA A 67 3.15 -4.66 25.85
N ALA A 68 1.83 -4.56 25.72
CA ALA A 68 1.18 -3.92 24.58
C ALA A 68 1.60 -2.45 24.44
N TYR A 69 1.62 -1.70 25.55
CA TYR A 69 2.09 -0.31 25.61
C TYR A 69 3.53 -0.19 25.14
N GLN A 70 4.44 -0.99 25.71
CA GLN A 70 5.86 -0.90 25.39
C GLN A 70 6.13 -1.28 23.94
N ASN A 71 5.48 -2.32 23.43
CA ASN A 71 5.62 -2.72 22.03
C ASN A 71 5.07 -1.64 21.09
N GLY A 72 3.87 -1.11 21.37
CA GLY A 72 3.27 -0.03 20.60
C GLY A 72 4.16 1.21 20.53
N LYS A 73 4.73 1.61 21.69
CA LYS A 73 5.71 2.70 21.77
C LYS A 73 6.93 2.44 20.91
N ASN A 74 7.54 1.26 21.04
CA ASN A 74 8.73 0.89 20.27
C ASN A 74 8.45 0.91 18.76
N LEU A 75 7.30 0.40 18.32
CA LEU A 75 6.88 0.42 16.92
C LEU A 75 6.63 1.85 16.42
N TYR A 76 6.01 2.68 17.26
CA TYR A 76 5.75 4.09 16.94
C TYR A 76 7.04 4.87 16.78
N ASP A 77 7.95 4.77 17.75
CA ASP A 77 9.25 5.45 17.75
C ASP A 77 10.16 4.97 16.60
N ALA A 78 10.06 3.69 16.21
CA ALA A 78 10.82 3.12 15.08
C ALA A 78 10.22 3.46 13.71
N THR A 79 9.02 4.05 13.65
CA THR A 79 8.37 4.38 12.39
C THR A 79 9.07 5.57 11.74
N ILE A 80 9.51 5.39 10.48
CA ILE A 80 10.16 6.46 9.71
C ILE A 80 9.17 7.61 9.49
N GLU A 81 9.61 8.84 9.68
CA GLU A 81 8.80 10.03 9.39
C GLU A 81 8.28 9.98 7.94
N LYS A 82 6.99 10.32 7.75
CA LYS A 82 6.30 10.28 6.44
C LYS A 82 6.25 8.90 5.80
N SER A 83 6.25 7.84 6.61
CA SER A 83 5.95 6.49 6.15
C SER A 83 4.58 6.43 5.45
N PRO A 84 4.45 5.70 4.32
CA PRO A 84 3.17 5.48 3.68
C PRO A 84 2.20 4.79 4.64
N MET A 85 1.11 5.47 4.96
CA MET A 85 0.07 4.95 5.85
C MET A 85 -0.97 4.17 5.06
N VAL A 86 -1.58 3.19 5.72
CA VAL A 86 -2.71 2.43 5.21
C VAL A 86 -3.74 2.23 6.32
N GLY A 87 -5.00 2.08 5.93
CA GLY A 87 -6.11 1.76 6.82
C GLY A 87 -6.66 0.36 6.52
N MET A 88 -6.92 -0.41 7.57
CA MET A 88 -7.66 -1.67 7.54
C MET A 88 -8.90 -1.51 8.41
N SER A 89 -10.08 -1.90 7.92
CA SER A 89 -11.30 -1.79 8.75
C SER A 89 -11.24 -2.73 9.95
N SER A 90 -11.93 -2.38 11.01
CA SER A 90 -12.00 -3.21 12.22
C SER A 90 -12.63 -4.58 11.95
N GLU A 91 -13.63 -4.64 11.07
CA GLU A 91 -14.22 -5.90 10.61
C GLU A 91 -13.17 -6.80 9.93
N MET A 92 -12.39 -6.25 8.99
CA MET A 92 -11.36 -6.99 8.28
C MET A 92 -10.21 -7.43 9.20
N TYR A 93 -9.82 -6.57 10.15
CA TYR A 93 -8.86 -6.92 11.19
C TYR A 93 -9.32 -8.16 11.95
N TRP A 94 -10.54 -8.14 12.49
CA TRP A 94 -11.06 -9.23 13.31
C TRP A 94 -11.34 -10.50 12.51
N ASP A 95 -11.73 -10.38 11.25
CA ASP A 95 -11.88 -11.54 10.36
C ASP A 95 -10.54 -12.26 10.15
N TYR A 96 -9.47 -11.54 9.81
CA TYR A 96 -8.13 -12.13 9.66
C TYR A 96 -7.50 -12.53 10.99
N PHE A 97 -7.92 -11.92 12.10
CA PHE A 97 -7.44 -12.28 13.43
C PHE A 97 -8.17 -13.50 14.00
N ASN A 98 -9.46 -13.70 13.79
CA ASN A 98 -10.18 -14.81 14.43
C ASN A 98 -10.25 -16.04 13.54
N ASN A 99 -10.28 -15.86 12.21
CA ASN A 99 -10.46 -16.96 11.28
C ASN A 99 -9.13 -17.42 10.67
N ASP A 100 -9.07 -18.69 10.31
CA ASP A 100 -7.97 -19.21 9.50
C ASP A 100 -8.11 -18.70 8.06
N LYS A 101 -7.01 -18.17 7.54
CA LYS A 101 -6.92 -17.62 6.18
C LYS A 101 -5.87 -18.37 5.39
N SER A 102 -6.22 -18.76 4.17
CA SER A 102 -5.26 -19.31 3.22
C SER A 102 -4.18 -18.29 2.88
N GLU A 103 -3.02 -18.77 2.41
CA GLU A 103 -1.95 -17.89 1.97
C GLU A 103 -2.39 -16.93 0.87
N LEU A 104 -3.27 -17.37 -0.05
CA LEU A 104 -3.82 -16.53 -1.10
C LEU A 104 -4.71 -15.40 -0.54
N GLU A 105 -5.54 -15.67 0.47
CA GLU A 105 -6.35 -14.64 1.12
C GLU A 105 -5.47 -13.61 1.85
N LYS A 106 -4.40 -14.07 2.51
CA LYS A 106 -3.40 -13.18 3.11
C LYS A 106 -2.72 -12.31 2.05
N MET A 107 -2.35 -12.90 0.91
CA MET A 107 -1.77 -12.16 -0.22
C MET A 107 -2.73 -11.12 -0.81
N LEU A 108 -4.03 -11.40 -0.86
CA LEU A 108 -5.02 -10.43 -1.33
C LEU A 108 -5.14 -9.25 -0.38
N LEU A 109 -5.20 -9.49 0.93
CA LEU A 109 -5.18 -8.41 1.91
C LEU A 109 -3.92 -7.55 1.76
N LEU A 110 -2.75 -8.16 1.68
CA LEU A 110 -1.49 -7.42 1.48
C LEU A 110 -1.49 -6.64 0.16
N GLY A 111 -2.03 -7.22 -0.92
CA GLY A 111 -2.17 -6.59 -2.23
C GLY A 111 -3.07 -5.35 -2.19
N ASP A 112 -4.20 -5.44 -1.50
CA ASP A 112 -5.14 -4.34 -1.29
C ASP A 112 -4.53 -3.22 -0.43
N LEU A 113 -3.94 -3.57 0.72
CA LEU A 113 -3.25 -2.62 1.60
C LEU A 113 -2.10 -1.91 0.88
N ALA A 114 -1.33 -2.65 0.06
CA ALA A 114 -0.27 -2.09 -0.76
C ALA A 114 -0.82 -1.05 -1.75
N PHE A 115 -1.90 -1.36 -2.47
CA PHE A 115 -2.53 -0.39 -3.38
C PHE A 115 -3.06 0.84 -2.67
N LYS A 116 -3.77 0.68 -1.55
CA LYS A 116 -4.25 1.80 -0.72
C LYS A 116 -3.11 2.70 -0.25
N SER A 117 -1.99 2.11 0.23
CA SER A 117 -0.81 2.87 0.67
C SER A 117 -0.11 3.64 -0.46
N ILE A 118 -0.16 3.14 -1.71
CA ILE A 118 0.43 3.81 -2.88
C ILE A 118 -0.49 4.93 -3.38
N LEU A 119 -1.80 4.65 -3.42
CA LEU A 119 -2.80 5.58 -3.93
C LEU A 119 -2.96 6.78 -2.99
N GLY A 120 -3.04 6.55 -1.68
CA GLY A 120 -3.28 7.57 -0.68
C GLY A 120 -4.58 8.34 -0.98
N SER A 121 -4.51 9.67 -0.99
CA SER A 121 -5.67 10.53 -1.27
C SER A 121 -6.02 10.68 -2.75
N LYS A 122 -5.14 10.24 -3.67
CA LYS A 122 -5.30 10.42 -5.12
C LYS A 122 -6.54 9.68 -5.64
N SER A 123 -7.14 10.17 -6.71
CA SER A 123 -8.26 9.49 -7.39
C SER A 123 -7.79 8.26 -8.17
N TYR A 124 -6.61 8.33 -8.78
CA TYR A 124 -5.97 7.21 -9.47
C TYR A 124 -4.45 7.38 -9.47
N ILE A 125 -3.72 6.31 -9.79
CA ILE A 125 -2.26 6.35 -9.93
C ILE A 125 -1.78 5.30 -10.94
N LYS A 126 -0.72 5.63 -11.68
CA LYS A 126 0.03 4.67 -12.50
C LYS A 126 1.16 4.06 -11.68
N LEU A 127 1.31 2.74 -11.73
CA LEU A 127 2.40 2.01 -11.09
C LEU A 127 2.79 0.75 -11.86
N ASP A 128 3.80 0.04 -11.36
CA ASP A 128 4.24 -1.25 -11.88
C ASP A 128 4.20 -2.35 -10.81
N ASN A 129 4.42 -3.59 -11.23
CA ASN A 129 4.41 -4.73 -10.32
C ASN A 129 5.55 -4.63 -9.30
N LYS A 130 6.71 -4.10 -9.70
CA LYS A 130 7.88 -3.98 -8.82
C LYS A 130 7.54 -3.16 -7.59
N TYR A 131 6.98 -1.97 -7.80
CA TYR A 131 6.60 -1.08 -6.71
C TYR A 131 5.45 -1.65 -5.89
N TRP A 132 4.45 -2.26 -6.54
CA TRP A 132 3.34 -2.89 -5.84
C TRP A 132 3.78 -4.03 -4.92
N PHE A 133 4.59 -4.97 -5.41
CA PHE A 133 5.07 -6.09 -4.61
C PHE A 133 6.08 -5.69 -3.55
N SER A 134 6.86 -4.63 -3.78
CA SER A 134 7.68 -4.04 -2.71
C SER A 134 6.80 -3.62 -1.53
N ARG A 135 5.62 -3.03 -1.80
CA ARG A 135 4.66 -2.62 -0.77
C ARG A 135 3.93 -3.80 -0.13
N ILE A 136 3.59 -4.84 -0.89
CA ILE A 136 3.06 -6.11 -0.35
C ILE A 136 4.00 -6.67 0.70
N ASP A 137 5.31 -6.59 0.46
CA ASP A 137 6.35 -7.08 1.36
C ASP A 137 6.75 -6.07 2.47
N GLY A 138 5.98 -4.99 2.63
CA GLY A 138 6.22 -3.97 3.67
C GLY A 138 7.37 -3.00 3.40
N ASN A 139 7.89 -2.91 2.19
CA ASN A 139 8.97 -1.97 1.86
C ASN A 139 8.42 -0.60 1.42
N VAL A 140 9.06 0.48 1.89
CA VAL A 140 8.73 1.90 1.58
C VAL A 140 9.26 2.35 0.22
N LYS A 141 10.23 1.66 -0.35
CA LYS A 141 10.73 1.96 -1.69
C LYS A 141 10.60 0.73 -2.58
N SER A 142 10.67 0.96 -3.88
CA SER A 142 10.76 -0.12 -4.85
C SER A 142 12.07 -0.88 -4.63
N ILE A 143 11.99 -2.19 -4.46
CA ILE A 143 13.13 -3.10 -4.30
C ILE A 143 13.15 -4.12 -5.43
N ASP A 144 14.31 -4.73 -5.66
CA ASP A 144 14.45 -5.77 -6.67
C ASP A 144 13.79 -7.07 -6.22
N LYS A 145 13.40 -7.89 -7.20
CA LYS A 145 12.63 -9.13 -6.98
C LYS A 145 13.38 -10.09 -6.05
N GLU A 146 14.71 -10.08 -6.15
CA GLU A 146 15.63 -10.94 -5.42
C GLU A 146 15.62 -10.64 -3.91
N LEU A 147 15.26 -9.40 -3.53
CA LEU A 147 15.19 -8.93 -2.15
C LEU A 147 13.81 -9.13 -1.51
N LEU A 148 12.80 -9.54 -2.28
CA LEU A 148 11.48 -9.87 -1.74
C LEU A 148 11.56 -11.13 -0.87
N SER A 149 10.75 -11.20 0.18
CA SER A 149 10.57 -12.43 0.95
C SER A 149 10.15 -13.59 0.04
N GLU A 150 10.65 -14.80 0.31
CA GLU A 150 10.43 -15.96 -0.56
C GLU A 150 8.94 -16.29 -0.75
N LYS A 151 8.10 -16.08 0.28
CA LYS A 151 6.65 -16.27 0.16
C LYS A 151 6.01 -15.25 -0.79
N VAL A 152 6.37 -13.97 -0.73
CA VAL A 152 5.86 -12.95 -1.65
C VAL A 152 6.38 -13.21 -3.08
N LYS A 153 7.65 -13.58 -3.22
CA LYS A 153 8.32 -13.84 -4.50
C LYS A 153 7.66 -14.95 -5.30
N ARG A 154 7.07 -15.97 -4.65
CA ARG A 154 6.27 -17.03 -5.30
C ARG A 154 5.09 -16.49 -6.12
N TYR A 155 4.53 -15.36 -5.71
CA TYR A 155 3.43 -14.70 -6.43
C TYR A 155 3.92 -13.68 -7.48
N TYR A 156 5.23 -13.37 -7.50
CA TYR A 156 5.88 -12.47 -8.46
C TYR A 156 6.22 -13.15 -9.80
N ASN A 157 5.23 -13.84 -10.36
CA ASN A 157 5.21 -14.31 -11.73
C ASN A 157 3.91 -13.86 -12.39
N GLU A 158 3.87 -13.85 -13.72
CA GLU A 158 2.75 -13.30 -14.48
C GLU A 158 1.41 -13.94 -14.13
N TYR A 159 1.36 -15.28 -14.05
CA TYR A 159 0.14 -16.01 -13.75
C TYR A 159 -0.42 -15.66 -12.36
N GLN A 160 0.40 -15.74 -11.32
CA GLN A 160 -0.02 -15.45 -9.95
C GLN A 160 -0.34 -13.97 -9.76
N THR A 161 0.45 -13.07 -10.35
CA THR A 161 0.21 -11.63 -10.32
C THR A 161 -1.15 -11.30 -10.96
N LYS A 162 -1.45 -11.88 -12.12
CA LYS A 162 -2.75 -11.72 -12.79
C LYS A 162 -3.89 -12.29 -11.94
N LYS A 163 -3.69 -13.46 -11.34
CA LYS A 163 -4.66 -14.08 -10.42
C LYS A 163 -5.01 -13.18 -9.25
N ILE A 164 -4.00 -12.61 -8.57
CA ILE A 164 -4.21 -11.68 -7.44
C ILE A 164 -4.97 -10.44 -7.92
N LYS A 165 -4.52 -9.79 -9.01
CA LYS A 165 -5.19 -8.58 -9.52
C LYS A 165 -6.64 -8.84 -9.91
N ASN A 166 -6.92 -9.93 -10.61
CA ASN A 166 -8.28 -10.26 -11.01
C ASN A 166 -9.20 -10.47 -9.80
N ARG A 167 -8.71 -11.10 -8.73
CA ARG A 167 -9.46 -11.23 -7.48
C ARG A 167 -9.66 -9.90 -6.77
N LEU A 168 -8.67 -9.00 -6.77
CA LEU A 168 -8.83 -7.66 -6.22
C LEU A 168 -9.85 -6.83 -7.03
N ILE A 169 -9.89 -7.00 -8.35
CA ILE A 169 -10.89 -6.36 -9.21
C ILE A 169 -12.29 -6.90 -8.90
N ALA A 170 -12.45 -8.23 -8.83
CA ALA A 170 -13.74 -8.87 -8.66
C ALA A 170 -14.30 -8.72 -7.24
N ASP A 171 -13.46 -8.89 -6.22
CA ASP A 171 -13.92 -9.08 -4.83
C ASP A 171 -13.64 -7.85 -3.94
N TRP A 172 -12.76 -6.92 -4.34
CA TRP A 172 -12.27 -5.82 -3.50
C TRP A 172 -12.54 -4.41 -4.06
N GLY A 173 -13.29 -4.31 -5.16
CA GLY A 173 -13.68 -3.02 -5.75
C GLY A 173 -12.54 -2.25 -6.42
N LEU A 174 -11.45 -2.92 -6.80
CA LEU A 174 -10.33 -2.31 -7.52
C LEU A 174 -10.68 -2.11 -9.00
N ALA A 175 -10.64 -0.88 -9.50
CA ALA A 175 -10.56 -0.63 -10.94
C ALA A 175 -9.09 -0.68 -11.38
N SER A 176 -8.78 -1.41 -12.46
CA SER A 176 -7.43 -1.43 -13.03
C SER A 176 -7.41 -1.44 -14.56
N TYR A 177 -6.53 -0.64 -15.15
CA TYR A 177 -6.36 -0.52 -16.60
C TYR A 177 -4.89 -0.56 -17.01
N SER A 178 -4.53 -1.40 -17.98
CA SER A 178 -3.12 -1.62 -18.39
C SER A 178 -2.88 -1.63 -19.90
N ARG A 179 -3.94 -1.51 -20.72
CA ARG A 179 -3.82 -1.70 -22.17
C ARG A 179 -2.82 -0.71 -22.79
N TYR A 180 -1.94 -1.21 -23.66
CA TYR A 180 -0.89 -0.46 -24.37
C TYR A 180 0.05 0.37 -23.47
N ASN A 181 0.12 0.06 -22.17
CA ASN A 181 0.96 0.78 -21.22
C ASN A 181 1.96 -0.18 -20.58
N ARG A 182 3.20 0.28 -20.39
CA ARG A 182 4.11 -0.34 -19.41
C ARG A 182 3.63 0.06 -18.01
N GLY A 183 3.36 -0.93 -17.17
CA GLY A 183 2.68 -0.74 -15.90
C GLY A 183 1.16 -0.72 -16.05
N PHE A 184 0.47 -0.25 -15.03
CA PHE A 184 -0.99 -0.23 -14.98
C PHE A 184 -1.47 0.93 -14.11
N TYR A 185 -2.69 1.38 -14.38
CA TYR A 185 -3.40 2.35 -13.56
C TYR A 185 -4.33 1.62 -12.61
N ILE A 186 -4.53 2.19 -11.43
CA ILE A 186 -5.50 1.71 -10.44
C ILE A 186 -6.35 2.85 -9.89
N SER A 187 -7.55 2.50 -9.42
CA SER A 187 -8.41 3.38 -8.62
C SER A 187 -9.38 2.56 -7.76
N TYR A 188 -9.77 3.11 -6.61
CA TYR A 188 -10.94 2.66 -5.83
C TYR A 188 -12.11 3.64 -5.91
N LYS A 189 -11.94 4.77 -6.61
CA LYS A 189 -12.91 5.88 -6.67
C LYS A 189 -13.53 6.06 -8.06
N MET A 190 -12.90 5.51 -9.09
CA MET A 190 -13.29 5.69 -10.49
C MET A 190 -13.83 4.38 -11.06
N SER A 191 -14.77 4.51 -11.99
CA SER A 191 -15.15 3.39 -12.86
C SER A 191 -13.99 2.96 -13.74
N LEU A 192 -14.06 1.74 -14.29
CA LEU A 192 -13.06 1.26 -15.25
C LEU A 192 -13.02 2.16 -16.50
N ASP A 193 -14.17 2.63 -16.97
CA ASP A 193 -14.30 3.47 -18.16
C ASP A 193 -13.64 4.83 -17.96
N ASP A 194 -13.89 5.49 -16.82
CA ASP A 194 -13.25 6.77 -16.49
C ASP A 194 -11.74 6.60 -16.34
N LEU A 195 -11.30 5.53 -15.66
CA LEU A 195 -9.89 5.23 -15.49
C LEU A 195 -9.20 5.00 -16.84
N ALA A 196 -9.85 4.26 -17.75
CA ALA A 196 -9.35 4.02 -19.10
C ALA A 196 -9.26 5.32 -19.90
N TYR A 197 -10.28 6.18 -19.84
CA TYR A 197 -10.26 7.50 -20.49
C TYR A 197 -9.06 8.34 -20.05
N HIS A 198 -8.82 8.45 -18.73
CA HIS A 198 -7.70 9.21 -18.21
C HIS A 198 -6.35 8.62 -18.62
N ALA A 199 -6.22 7.28 -18.59
CA ALA A 199 -5.01 6.58 -19.00
C ALA A 199 -4.70 6.80 -20.49
N GLU A 200 -5.71 6.68 -21.36
CA GLU A 200 -5.55 6.90 -22.82
C GLU A 200 -5.27 8.37 -23.15
N ARG A 201 -5.89 9.31 -22.43
CA ARG A 201 -5.61 10.74 -22.59
C ARG A 201 -4.15 11.07 -22.27
N ILE A 202 -3.61 10.52 -21.18
CA ILE A 202 -2.20 10.66 -20.83
C ILE A 202 -1.31 10.04 -21.90
N ARG A 203 -1.64 8.82 -22.36
CA ARG A 203 -0.87 8.11 -23.40
C ARG A 203 -0.78 8.93 -24.69
N LYS A 204 -1.92 9.44 -25.18
CA LYS A 204 -1.98 10.29 -26.38
C LYS A 204 -1.09 11.52 -26.21
N SER A 205 -1.22 12.24 -25.09
CA SER A 205 -0.38 13.41 -24.81
C SER A 205 1.11 13.07 -24.79
N SER A 206 1.50 11.95 -24.20
CA SER A 206 2.90 11.49 -24.21
C SER A 206 3.39 11.14 -25.62
N GLN A 207 2.56 10.51 -26.44
CA GLN A 207 2.89 10.19 -27.82
C GLN A 207 3.08 11.47 -28.66
N ASP A 208 2.18 12.43 -28.54
CA ASP A 208 2.27 13.72 -29.24
C ASP A 208 3.55 14.48 -28.86
N LYS A 209 3.92 14.48 -27.57
CA LYS A 209 5.17 15.07 -27.09
C LYS A 209 6.40 14.37 -27.67
N LYS A 210 6.38 13.04 -27.74
CA LYS A 210 7.47 12.26 -28.33
C LYS A 210 7.64 12.58 -29.82
N ILE A 211 6.55 12.60 -30.58
CA ILE A 211 6.60 12.92 -32.02
C ILE A 211 7.23 14.31 -32.24
N LYS A 212 6.83 15.32 -31.46
CA LYS A 212 7.42 16.67 -31.56
C LYS A 212 8.92 16.68 -31.23
N ALA A 213 9.34 15.95 -30.20
CA ALA A 213 10.75 15.85 -29.83
C ALA A 213 11.59 15.12 -30.89
N ASP A 214 11.04 14.06 -31.49
CA ASP A 214 11.71 13.30 -32.56
C ASP A 214 11.89 14.16 -33.82
N VAL A 215 10.87 14.95 -34.19
CA VAL A 215 10.97 15.92 -35.31
C VAL A 215 12.04 16.98 -35.05
N GLN A 216 12.06 17.56 -33.85
CA GLN A 216 13.07 18.56 -33.47
C GLN A 216 14.49 17.97 -33.51
N SER A 217 14.68 16.78 -32.94
CA SER A 217 15.98 16.10 -32.97
C SER A 217 16.43 15.75 -34.39
N ALA A 218 15.50 15.37 -35.27
CA ALA A 218 15.80 15.13 -36.69
C ALA A 218 16.24 16.40 -37.41
N HIS A 219 15.58 17.54 -37.15
CA HIS A 219 15.97 18.84 -37.69
C HIS A 219 17.36 19.27 -37.23
N GLU A 220 17.65 19.18 -35.93
CA GLU A 220 18.97 19.52 -35.37
C GLU A 220 20.09 18.66 -35.98
N LYS A 221 19.85 17.36 -36.14
CA LYS A 221 20.81 16.45 -36.80
C LYS A 221 21.03 16.82 -38.27
N ALA A 222 20.00 17.24 -38.99
CA ALA A 222 20.12 17.68 -40.37
C ALA A 222 20.95 18.97 -40.48
N MET A 223 20.68 19.96 -39.62
CA MET A 223 21.45 21.21 -39.57
C MET A 223 22.92 20.99 -39.20
N ALA A 224 23.19 20.09 -38.24
CA ALA A 224 24.56 19.74 -37.87
C ALA A 224 25.33 19.08 -39.02
N ARG A 225 24.68 18.26 -39.85
CA ARG A 225 25.28 17.66 -41.05
C ARG A 225 25.62 18.73 -42.10
N LEU A 226 24.68 19.62 -42.40
CA LEU A 226 24.91 20.73 -43.33
C LEU A 226 26.06 21.65 -42.88
N ALA A 227 26.22 21.85 -41.57
CA ALA A 227 27.32 22.64 -41.02
C ALA A 227 28.69 21.96 -41.11
N GLN A 228 28.75 20.63 -41.30
CA GLN A 228 29.99 19.87 -41.51
C GLN A 228 30.38 19.73 -42.99
N GLU A 229 29.45 20.02 -43.90
CA GLU A 229 29.66 20.01 -45.35
C GLU A 229 30.23 21.33 -45.88
N ASN A 230 30.22 22.40 -45.06
CA ASN A 230 30.84 23.70 -45.33
C ASN A 230 32.15 23.85 -44.54
#